data_AF-A0A1A3NEK2-F1
#
_entry.id   AF-A0A1A3NEK2-F1
#
_cell.length_a   1.000
_cell.length_b   1.000
_cell.length_c   1.000
_cell.angle_alpha   90.00
_cell.angle_beta   90.00
_cell.angle_gamma   90.00
#
_symmetry.space_group_name_H-M   'P 1'
#
loop_
_entity.id
_entity.type
_entity.pdbx_description
1 polymer ?
#
loop_
_entity_poly.entity_id
_entity_poly.type
_entity_poly.pdbx_seq_one_letter_code
_entity_poly.pdbx_strand_id
1 'polypeptide(L)'
;MELLRGALRTYAWGSRTDIAEFTGRPVPAAHPEAELWFGAHPGDPAWLETPDGETSLLTALTDDPEGQLGPASRARFGDVLPFLVKVLAADEPLSLQAHPSAMQAVEGFQREERLGIPVNSPVRNYRDTRHKPELLVALQPFEALAGFRQASRTTELLQALAVSDLDPFIDLLSGGSDADGLRALFTTWITAPQPDIDVLVPAVLDGAIHYISSGATEFAAEVKTVLELGERYPGDAGVLAALLLNRITLAPGEAIFLPAGNLHTYLRGFALEVMANSDNVLRGGLTPKHVDVPELLRVLDFRPTAESELRPAVRRDGLALVYDTPADEFAVTLFVLDGDHLGHEVDASSSHDSRVTDGQGPQILLCAEGALTVHGKSESVYLERGAAAWVGADDGPIRLSAQQPAKLFRATVGL
;
A
#
# COMPACT_ATOMS: atom_id res chain seq x y z
N MET A 1 -24.81 5.73 10.43
CA MET A 1 -24.01 5.63 9.18
C MET A 1 -24.01 6.99 8.53
N GLU A 2 -22.84 7.46 8.14
CA GLU A 2 -22.62 8.85 7.75
C GLU A 2 -21.75 8.91 6.49
N LEU A 3 -21.94 9.96 5.68
CA LEU A 3 -21.00 10.26 4.59
C LEU A 3 -19.62 10.60 5.18
N LEU A 4 -18.58 10.06 4.56
CA LEU A 4 -17.21 10.17 5.01
C LEU A 4 -16.39 11.00 4.03
N ARG A 5 -16.05 12.22 4.42
CA ARG A 5 -15.18 13.11 3.66
C ARG A 5 -13.72 12.81 3.98
N GLY A 6 -13.00 12.28 3.00
CA GLY A 6 -11.59 11.92 3.15
C GLY A 6 -10.65 13.11 3.26
N ALA A 7 -9.46 12.89 3.82
CA ALA A 7 -8.39 13.87 3.92
C ALA A 7 -7.44 13.76 2.71
N LEU A 8 -7.35 14.83 1.92
CA LEU A 8 -6.54 14.86 0.70
C LEU A 8 -5.08 15.26 0.99
N ARG A 9 -4.13 14.45 0.50
CA ARG A 9 -2.68 14.67 0.64
C ARG A 9 -2.08 15.10 -0.70
N THR A 10 -1.53 16.30 -0.75
CA THR A 10 -0.99 16.90 -1.98
C THR A 10 0.54 16.73 -2.09
N TYR A 11 1.03 15.49 -2.03
CA TYR A 11 2.46 15.24 -2.20
C TYR A 11 2.88 15.42 -3.66
N ALA A 12 4.13 15.84 -3.89
CA ALA A 12 4.62 16.23 -5.22
C ALA A 12 4.55 15.10 -6.27
N TRP A 13 4.66 13.84 -5.84
CA TRP A 13 4.57 12.65 -6.70
C TRP A 13 3.14 12.32 -7.15
N GLY A 14 2.14 13.03 -6.63
CA GLY A 14 0.73 12.75 -6.87
C GLY A 14 0.26 13.09 -8.28
N SER A 15 -0.77 12.40 -8.73
CA SER A 15 -1.46 12.70 -9.99
C SER A 15 -2.24 14.00 -9.92
N ARG A 16 -2.32 14.73 -11.03
CA ARG A 16 -3.21 15.90 -11.16
C ARG A 16 -4.59 15.54 -11.73
N THR A 17 -4.82 14.28 -12.08
CA THR A 17 -6.04 13.84 -12.75
C THR A 17 -6.80 12.79 -11.96
N ASP A 18 -6.14 11.79 -11.39
CA ASP A 18 -6.82 10.54 -11.05
C ASP A 18 -7.78 10.68 -9.87
N ILE A 19 -7.34 11.26 -8.75
CA ILE A 19 -8.23 11.49 -7.58
C ILE A 19 -9.30 12.54 -7.91
N ALA A 20 -8.96 13.59 -8.64
CA ALA A 20 -9.91 14.61 -9.06
C ALA A 20 -11.01 14.02 -9.94
N GLU A 21 -10.67 13.26 -10.99
CA GLU A 21 -11.64 12.56 -11.85
C GLU A 21 -12.43 11.50 -11.09
N PHE A 22 -11.77 10.74 -10.20
CA PHE A 22 -12.41 9.73 -9.36
C PHE A 22 -13.48 10.31 -8.45
N THR A 23 -13.26 11.53 -7.94
CA THR A 23 -14.20 12.25 -7.07
C THR A 23 -15.12 13.22 -7.82
N GLY A 24 -15.18 13.14 -9.15
CA GLY A 24 -16.06 13.98 -9.97
C GLY A 24 -15.68 15.47 -9.99
N ARG A 25 -14.45 15.81 -9.59
CA ARG A 25 -13.92 17.19 -9.57
C ARG A 25 -13.27 17.55 -10.91
N PRO A 26 -13.16 18.86 -11.24
CA PRO A 26 -12.51 19.30 -12.46
C PRO A 26 -11.04 18.86 -12.57
N VAL A 27 -10.63 18.46 -13.77
CA VAL A 27 -9.25 18.07 -14.09
C VAL A 27 -8.61 19.03 -15.11
N PRO A 28 -7.30 19.32 -15.00
CA PRO A 28 -6.41 18.90 -13.93
C PRO A 28 -6.65 19.68 -12.62
N ALA A 29 -6.37 19.05 -11.48
CA ALA A 29 -6.36 19.69 -10.18
C ALA A 29 -5.31 20.81 -10.09
N ALA A 30 -5.53 21.77 -9.20
CA ALA A 30 -4.63 22.90 -8.98
C ALA A 30 -3.23 22.46 -8.47
N HIS A 31 -3.21 21.42 -7.64
CA HIS A 31 -2.01 20.81 -7.08
C HIS A 31 -2.03 19.29 -7.34
N PRO A 32 -0.86 18.61 -7.35
CA PRO A 32 -0.78 17.16 -7.27
C PRO A 32 -1.61 16.59 -6.12
N GLU A 33 -2.30 15.49 -6.38
CA GLU A 33 -3.15 14.77 -5.44
C GLU A 33 -2.62 13.34 -5.35
N ALA A 34 -1.99 13.03 -4.21
CA ALA A 34 -1.21 11.81 -4.06
C ALA A 34 -2.00 10.71 -3.35
N GLU A 35 -2.67 11.08 -2.27
CA GLU A 35 -3.47 10.15 -1.46
C GLU A 35 -4.76 10.84 -1.00
N LEU A 36 -5.85 10.09 -0.93
CA LEU A 36 -7.09 10.49 -0.27
C LEU A 36 -7.38 9.49 0.85
N TRP A 37 -7.32 9.96 2.10
CA TRP A 37 -7.35 9.13 3.31
C TRP A 37 -8.75 9.04 3.89
N PHE A 38 -9.18 7.83 4.22
CA PHE A 38 -10.42 7.52 4.90
C PHE A 38 -10.11 6.72 6.16
N GLY A 39 -10.29 7.34 7.32
CA GLY A 39 -10.00 6.73 8.61
C GLY A 39 -9.81 7.75 9.73
N ALA A 40 -9.39 7.28 10.89
CA ALA A 40 -9.23 8.08 12.10
C ALA A 40 -7.76 8.42 12.42
N HIS A 41 -6.93 8.57 11.38
CA HIS A 41 -5.50 8.83 11.59
C HIS A 41 -5.30 10.18 12.31
N PRO A 42 -4.55 10.24 13.43
CA PRO A 42 -4.46 11.46 14.25
C PRO A 42 -3.79 12.63 13.55
N GLY A 43 -2.97 12.36 12.52
CA GLY A 43 -2.34 13.40 11.70
C GLY A 43 -3.31 14.11 10.75
N ASP A 44 -4.37 13.43 10.31
CA ASP A 44 -5.34 13.97 9.34
C ASP A 44 -6.59 13.06 9.27
N PRO A 45 -7.51 13.13 10.25
CA PRO A 45 -8.66 12.25 10.28
C PRO A 45 -9.69 12.65 9.20
N ALA A 46 -10.40 11.66 8.68
CA ALA A 46 -11.57 11.90 7.84
C ALA A 46 -12.72 12.51 8.65
N TRP A 47 -13.67 13.14 7.96
CA TRP A 47 -14.77 13.88 8.57
C TRP A 47 -16.11 13.22 8.25
N LEU A 48 -16.97 13.14 9.26
CA LEU A 48 -18.34 12.64 9.15
C LEU A 48 -19.29 13.80 8.93
N GLU A 49 -20.16 13.69 7.92
CA GLU A 49 -21.30 14.58 7.75
C GLU A 49 -22.46 14.08 8.60
N THR A 50 -22.78 14.80 9.68
CA THR A 50 -23.86 14.46 10.63
C THR A 50 -25.02 15.45 10.53
N PRO A 51 -26.21 15.12 11.04
CA PRO A 51 -27.32 16.06 11.09
C PRO A 51 -27.00 17.37 11.84
N ASP A 52 -26.10 17.31 12.83
CA ASP A 52 -25.70 18.45 13.67
C ASP A 52 -24.47 19.22 13.13
N GLY A 53 -23.94 18.81 11.97
CA GLY A 53 -22.75 19.42 11.33
C GLY A 53 -21.66 18.40 11.02
N GLU A 54 -20.42 18.88 10.82
CA GLU A 54 -19.26 18.00 10.62
C GLU A 54 -18.55 17.67 11.95
N THR A 55 -18.18 16.41 12.15
CA THR A 55 -17.27 15.97 13.22
C THR A 55 -16.15 15.10 12.65
N SER A 56 -14.97 15.10 13.26
CA SER A 56 -13.91 14.20 12.80
C SER A 56 -14.25 12.75 13.21
N LEU A 57 -13.92 11.79 12.36
CA LEU A 57 -14.09 10.37 12.69
C LEU A 57 -13.31 10.03 13.96
N LEU A 58 -12.12 10.58 14.16
CA LEU A 58 -11.35 10.42 15.39
C LEU A 58 -12.11 10.85 16.65
N THR A 59 -12.81 12.00 16.58
CA THR A 59 -13.65 12.49 17.69
C THR A 59 -14.83 11.55 17.93
N ALA A 60 -15.53 11.14 16.88
CA ALA A 60 -16.65 10.19 16.99
C ALA A 60 -16.24 8.86 17.64
N LEU A 61 -15.07 8.32 17.27
CA LEU A 61 -14.53 7.10 17.91
C LEU A 61 -14.15 7.31 19.38
N THR A 62 -13.68 8.51 19.74
CA THR A 62 -13.29 8.83 21.12
C THR A 62 -14.52 9.01 22.01
N ASP A 63 -15.58 9.61 21.48
CA ASP A 63 -16.81 9.91 22.20
C ASP A 63 -17.67 8.65 22.43
N ASP A 64 -17.67 7.71 21.48
CA ASP A 64 -18.37 6.42 21.59
C ASP A 64 -17.56 5.26 20.99
N PRO A 65 -16.49 4.80 21.65
CA PRO A 65 -15.68 3.70 21.11
C PRO A 65 -16.49 2.40 21.01
N GLU A 66 -17.47 2.16 21.87
CA GLU A 66 -18.23 0.91 21.89
C GLU A 66 -19.20 0.79 20.70
N GLY A 67 -20.03 1.80 20.45
CA GLY A 67 -20.94 1.81 19.32
C GLY A 67 -20.21 1.87 17.99
N GLN A 68 -19.11 2.62 17.93
CA GLN A 68 -18.36 2.81 16.69
C GLN A 68 -17.46 1.62 16.32
N LEU A 69 -16.64 1.11 17.26
CA LEU A 69 -15.65 0.05 16.98
C LEU A 69 -16.14 -1.36 17.32
N GLY A 70 -17.13 -1.48 18.19
CA GLY A 70 -17.62 -2.77 18.66
C GLY A 70 -16.66 -3.51 19.60
N PRO A 71 -17.18 -4.49 20.37
CA PRO A 71 -16.44 -5.13 21.45
C PRO A 71 -15.24 -5.96 20.97
N ALA A 72 -15.35 -6.63 19.81
CA ALA A 72 -14.28 -7.49 19.29
C ALA A 72 -13.05 -6.67 18.86
N SER A 73 -13.26 -5.60 18.09
CA SER A 73 -12.17 -4.69 17.68
C SER A 73 -11.48 -4.09 18.92
N ARG A 74 -12.27 -3.59 19.89
CA ARG A 74 -11.74 -2.99 21.12
C ARG A 74 -10.93 -3.99 21.95
N ALA A 75 -11.39 -5.22 22.07
CA ALA A 75 -10.67 -6.26 22.80
C ALA A 75 -9.29 -6.56 22.18
N ARG A 76 -9.13 -6.40 20.86
CA ARG A 76 -7.88 -6.67 20.15
C ARG A 76 -6.97 -5.45 20.02
N PHE A 77 -7.54 -4.32 19.62
CA PHE A 77 -6.79 -3.14 19.18
C PHE A 77 -6.95 -1.93 20.12
N GLY A 78 -7.83 -2.01 21.12
CA GLY A 78 -8.18 -0.90 21.99
C GLY A 78 -9.19 0.06 21.33
N ASP A 79 -9.30 1.26 21.89
CA ASP A 79 -10.27 2.29 21.46
C ASP A 79 -9.79 3.07 20.22
N VAL A 80 -9.17 2.38 19.26
CA VAL A 80 -8.70 2.96 18.00
C VAL A 80 -9.16 2.12 16.81
N LEU A 81 -9.43 2.78 15.68
CA LEU A 81 -9.57 2.08 14.41
C LEU A 81 -8.22 1.44 14.06
N PRO A 82 -8.15 0.14 13.71
CA PRO A 82 -6.87 -0.52 13.46
C PRO A 82 -6.32 -0.34 12.05
N PHE A 83 -7.09 0.23 11.12
CA PHE A 83 -6.71 0.39 9.73
C PHE A 83 -6.97 1.79 9.15
N LEU A 84 -6.30 2.09 8.05
CA LEU A 84 -6.51 3.26 7.19
C LEU A 84 -6.82 2.76 5.78
N VAL A 85 -7.84 3.35 5.17
CA VAL A 85 -8.11 3.19 3.74
C VAL A 85 -7.60 4.41 3.00
N LYS A 86 -6.93 4.20 1.87
CA LYS A 86 -6.49 5.27 0.98
C LYS A 86 -6.90 4.97 -0.44
N VAL A 87 -7.16 6.04 -1.18
CA VAL A 87 -7.04 6.03 -2.63
C VAL A 87 -5.70 6.68 -2.97
N LEU A 88 -4.83 5.97 -3.66
CA LEU A 88 -3.46 6.36 -3.98
C LEU A 88 -3.32 6.58 -5.49
N ALA A 89 -2.70 7.70 -5.88
CA ALA A 89 -2.47 8.07 -7.28
C ALA A 89 -0.99 8.44 -7.50
N ALA A 90 -0.19 7.47 -7.90
CA ALA A 90 1.23 7.62 -8.17
C ALA A 90 1.46 8.04 -9.63
N ASP A 91 1.91 9.28 -9.83
CA ASP A 91 2.37 9.76 -11.15
C ASP A 91 3.91 9.77 -11.25
N GLU A 92 4.58 9.66 -10.11
CA GLU A 92 6.02 9.45 -10.00
C GLU A 92 6.33 8.28 -9.06
N PRO A 93 7.46 7.58 -9.24
CA PRO A 93 7.91 6.53 -8.34
C PRO A 93 8.07 7.04 -6.90
N LEU A 94 7.64 6.22 -5.94
CA LEU A 94 7.81 6.48 -4.52
C LEU A 94 9.18 6.00 -4.03
N SER A 95 9.54 6.39 -2.80
CA SER A 95 10.74 5.87 -2.15
C SER A 95 10.66 4.36 -1.92
N LEU A 96 11.81 3.68 -2.00
CA LEU A 96 11.95 2.30 -1.52
C LEU A 96 11.68 2.25 -0.02
N GLN A 97 10.83 1.32 0.40
CA GLN A 97 10.32 1.24 1.76
C GLN A 97 10.24 -0.21 2.25
N ALA A 98 10.39 -0.37 3.56
CA ALA A 98 10.07 -1.59 4.28
C ALA A 98 9.44 -1.25 5.62
N HIS A 99 8.61 -2.17 6.11
CA HIS A 99 7.90 -2.02 7.38
C HIS A 99 8.39 -3.04 8.41
N PRO A 100 8.58 -2.65 9.67
CA PRO A 100 9.00 -3.58 10.72
C PRO A 100 7.90 -4.58 11.05
N SER A 101 8.30 -5.77 11.51
CA SER A 101 7.39 -6.71 12.18
C SER A 101 6.87 -6.11 13.49
N ALA A 102 5.81 -6.70 14.06
CA ALA A 102 5.20 -6.20 15.30
C ALA A 102 6.23 -6.12 16.45
N MET A 103 7.11 -7.13 16.57
CA MET A 103 8.16 -7.14 17.58
C MET A 103 9.20 -6.05 17.32
N GLN A 104 9.66 -5.90 16.08
CA GLN A 104 10.63 -4.85 15.70
C GLN A 104 10.05 -3.44 15.91
N ALA A 105 8.76 -3.23 15.63
CA ALA A 105 8.08 -1.95 15.85
C ALA A 105 8.09 -1.54 17.33
N VAL A 106 7.73 -2.46 18.23
CA VAL A 106 7.76 -2.24 19.67
C VAL A 106 9.20 -1.94 20.15
N GLU A 107 10.16 -2.78 19.76
CA GLU A 107 11.56 -2.63 20.16
C GLU A 107 12.19 -1.33 19.65
N GLY A 108 11.93 -1.00 18.37
CA GLY A 108 12.40 0.20 17.70
C GLY A 108 11.83 1.47 18.33
N PHE A 109 10.51 1.50 18.54
CA PHE A 109 9.85 2.62 19.20
C PHE A 109 10.43 2.87 20.59
N GLN A 110 10.52 1.84 21.44
CA GLN A 110 11.06 1.97 22.79
C GLN A 110 12.54 2.39 22.80
N ARG A 111 13.32 1.96 21.80
CA ARG A 111 14.73 2.36 21.67
C ARG A 111 14.84 3.85 21.34
N GLU A 112 14.07 4.34 20.37
CA GLU A 112 14.06 5.76 20.01
C GLU A 112 13.50 6.65 21.14
N GLU A 113 12.53 6.16 21.93
CA GLU A 113 12.06 6.83 23.16
C GLU A 113 13.17 6.99 24.19
N ARG A 114 13.95 5.93 24.47
CA ARG A 114 15.08 6.00 25.41
C ARG A 114 16.19 6.95 24.95
N LEU A 115 16.32 7.14 23.64
CA LEU A 115 17.25 8.10 23.04
C LEU A 115 16.69 9.54 23.01
N GLY A 116 15.42 9.73 23.38
CA GLY A 116 14.78 11.03 23.39
C GLY A 116 14.54 11.63 22.00
N ILE A 117 14.43 10.79 20.97
CA ILE A 117 14.17 11.25 19.59
C ILE A 117 12.69 11.67 19.48
N PRO A 118 12.35 12.93 19.19
CA PRO A 118 10.95 13.34 19.07
C PRO A 118 10.22 12.56 17.96
N VAL A 119 8.93 12.21 18.16
CA VAL A 119 8.12 11.45 17.18
C VAL A 119 8.03 12.17 15.82
N ASN A 120 8.05 13.50 15.81
CA ASN A 120 8.02 14.30 14.58
C ASN A 120 9.41 14.54 13.97
N SER A 121 10.48 14.00 14.55
CA SER A 121 11.84 14.17 14.05
C SER A 121 12.00 13.53 12.65
N PRO A 122 12.75 14.16 11.73
CA PRO A 122 13.02 13.57 10.41
C PRO A 122 13.87 12.30 10.46
N VAL A 123 14.55 12.02 11.58
CA VAL A 123 15.34 10.80 11.80
C VAL A 123 14.60 9.74 12.63
N ARG A 124 13.34 9.99 13.02
CA ARG A 124 12.51 9.01 13.73
C ARG A 124 12.00 7.97 12.74
N ASN A 125 12.41 6.72 12.90
CA ASN A 125 11.94 5.60 12.08
C ASN A 125 10.64 4.99 12.65
N TYR A 126 10.52 4.96 13.98
CA TYR A 126 9.44 4.29 14.70
C TYR A 126 8.51 5.30 15.37
N ARG A 127 7.40 5.63 14.71
CA ARG A 127 6.41 6.60 15.17
C ARG A 127 5.35 6.00 16.08
N ASP A 128 5.20 4.68 16.05
CA ASP A 128 4.31 3.92 16.93
C ASP A 128 4.81 2.48 17.12
N THR A 129 4.10 1.70 17.94
CA THR A 129 4.47 0.32 18.29
C THR A 129 3.82 -0.73 17.38
N ARG A 130 3.19 -0.33 16.27
CA ARG A 130 2.42 -1.24 15.41
C ARG A 130 3.25 -1.62 14.18
N HIS A 131 3.05 -2.84 13.69
CA HIS A 131 3.49 -3.18 12.34
C HIS A 131 2.58 -2.56 11.29
N LYS A 132 2.93 -2.74 10.02
CA LYS A 132 2.22 -2.14 8.90
C LYS A 132 2.07 -3.14 7.74
N PRO A 133 1.21 -4.17 7.87
CA PRO A 133 0.75 -4.91 6.71
C PRO A 133 -0.07 -3.99 5.80
N GLU A 134 0.06 -4.19 4.50
CA GLU A 134 -0.63 -3.37 3.48
C GLU A 134 -1.21 -4.28 2.39
N LEU A 135 -2.43 -3.98 1.96
CA LEU A 135 -3.06 -4.53 0.77
C LEU A 135 -3.26 -3.40 -0.22
N LEU A 136 -2.73 -3.56 -1.43
CA LEU A 136 -2.99 -2.66 -2.56
C LEU A 136 -3.86 -3.38 -3.59
N VAL A 137 -4.97 -2.76 -4.00
CA VAL A 137 -5.86 -3.23 -5.06
C VAL A 137 -5.90 -2.19 -6.18
N ALA A 138 -5.49 -2.59 -7.39
CA ALA A 138 -5.45 -1.70 -8.53
C ALA A 138 -6.85 -1.25 -8.96
N LEU A 139 -7.07 0.07 -9.09
CA LEU A 139 -8.30 0.65 -9.66
C LEU A 139 -8.13 0.91 -11.17
N GLN A 140 -6.90 1.17 -11.58
CA GLN A 140 -6.40 1.25 -12.96
C GLN A 140 -5.09 0.44 -13.05
N PRO A 141 -4.48 0.24 -14.23
CA PRO A 141 -3.18 -0.41 -14.31
C PRO A 141 -2.17 0.20 -13.31
N PHE A 142 -1.52 -0.66 -12.53
CA PHE A 142 -0.63 -0.25 -11.46
C PHE A 142 0.70 -0.99 -11.53
N GLU A 143 1.79 -0.28 -11.30
CA GLU A 143 3.16 -0.77 -11.42
C GLU A 143 3.89 -0.63 -10.09
N ALA A 144 4.50 -1.72 -9.63
CA ALA A 144 5.23 -1.76 -8.37
C ALA A 144 6.51 -2.60 -8.47
N LEU A 145 7.42 -2.36 -7.53
CA LEU A 145 8.47 -3.29 -7.15
C LEU A 145 8.15 -3.84 -5.77
N ALA A 146 8.19 -5.15 -5.57
CA ALA A 146 7.95 -5.73 -4.25
C ALA A 146 8.63 -7.09 -4.07
N GLY A 147 9.28 -7.25 -2.91
CA GLY A 147 10.01 -8.46 -2.54
C GLY A 147 11.25 -8.71 -3.38
N PHE A 148 12.25 -9.34 -2.77
CA PHE A 148 13.44 -9.74 -3.50
C PHE A 148 13.10 -10.83 -4.52
N ARG A 149 13.63 -10.66 -5.72
CA ARG A 149 13.61 -11.65 -6.79
C ARG A 149 14.59 -12.77 -6.48
N GLN A 150 14.32 -13.99 -6.99
CA GLN A 150 15.25 -15.11 -6.87
C GLN A 150 16.66 -14.72 -7.36
N ALA A 151 17.69 -15.14 -6.62
CA ALA A 151 19.06 -14.71 -6.87
C ALA A 151 19.56 -15.15 -8.26
N SER A 152 19.14 -16.33 -8.72
CA SER A 152 19.39 -16.83 -10.08
C SER A 152 18.81 -15.90 -11.15
N ARG A 153 17.56 -15.47 -10.99
CA ARG A 153 16.90 -14.59 -11.96
C ARG A 153 17.47 -13.18 -11.94
N THR A 154 17.90 -12.70 -10.78
CA THR A 154 18.65 -11.45 -10.65
C THR A 154 20.00 -11.55 -11.36
N THR A 155 20.70 -12.68 -11.24
CA THR A 155 21.96 -12.94 -11.95
C THR A 155 21.78 -12.86 -13.46
N GLU A 156 20.75 -13.51 -14.00
CA GLU A 156 20.43 -13.45 -15.43
C GLU A 156 20.15 -12.02 -15.91
N LEU A 157 19.40 -11.23 -15.13
CA LEU A 157 19.14 -9.82 -15.42
C LEU A 157 20.44 -9.01 -15.48
N LEU A 158 21.29 -9.11 -14.44
CA LEU A 158 22.54 -8.34 -14.37
C LEU A 158 23.51 -8.72 -15.49
N GLN A 159 23.62 -10.01 -15.83
CA GLN A 159 24.43 -10.49 -16.94
C GLN A 159 23.91 -9.99 -18.30
N ALA A 160 22.59 -9.91 -18.47
CA ALA A 160 21.98 -9.45 -19.71
C ALA A 160 22.27 -7.97 -20.01
N LEU A 161 22.59 -7.16 -19.00
CA LEU A 161 23.03 -5.77 -19.20
C LEU A 161 24.43 -5.66 -19.81
N ALA A 162 25.23 -6.74 -19.76
CA ALA A 162 26.58 -6.81 -20.30
C ALA A 162 27.54 -5.70 -19.80
N VAL A 163 27.45 -5.37 -18.51
CA VAL A 163 28.30 -4.38 -17.83
C VAL A 163 29.33 -5.11 -16.98
N SER A 164 30.61 -5.06 -17.35
CA SER A 164 31.69 -5.77 -16.62
C SER A 164 31.85 -5.33 -15.18
N ASP A 165 31.50 -4.08 -14.86
CA ASP A 165 31.56 -3.55 -13.49
C ASP A 165 30.54 -4.26 -12.56
N LEU A 166 29.56 -5.00 -13.11
CA LEU A 166 28.63 -5.83 -12.35
C LEU A 166 29.21 -7.20 -11.96
N ASP A 167 30.30 -7.67 -12.58
CA ASP A 167 30.82 -9.03 -12.37
C ASP A 167 31.11 -9.34 -10.88
N PRO A 168 31.79 -8.45 -10.10
CA PRO A 168 32.04 -8.72 -8.69
C PRO A 168 30.77 -8.80 -7.84
N PHE A 169 29.70 -8.13 -8.27
CA PHE A 169 28.41 -8.11 -7.59
C PHE A 169 27.57 -9.33 -7.92
N ILE A 170 27.64 -9.81 -9.16
CA ILE A 170 27.03 -11.07 -9.60
C ILE A 170 27.65 -12.25 -8.83
N ASP A 171 28.96 -12.22 -8.58
CA ASP A 171 29.64 -13.27 -7.81
C ASP A 171 29.10 -13.39 -6.36
N LEU A 172 28.64 -12.30 -5.75
CA LEU A 172 28.02 -12.32 -4.42
C LEU A 172 26.74 -13.17 -4.37
N LEU A 173 26.01 -13.27 -5.49
CA LEU A 173 24.79 -14.08 -5.60
C LEU A 173 25.08 -15.57 -5.76
N SER A 174 26.33 -15.95 -6.06
CA SER A 174 26.73 -17.34 -6.35
C SER A 174 27.26 -18.10 -5.12
N GLY A 175 27.55 -17.41 -4.02
CA GLY A 175 28.37 -17.92 -2.91
C GLY A 175 27.63 -18.55 -1.71
N GLY A 176 26.32 -18.80 -1.76
CA GLY A 176 25.56 -19.24 -0.59
C GLY A 176 24.08 -19.48 -0.85
N SER A 177 23.25 -19.29 0.19
CA SER A 177 21.79 -19.25 0.01
C SER A 177 21.38 -17.95 -0.69
N ASP A 178 20.25 -17.96 -1.42
CA ASP A 178 19.71 -16.74 -2.06
C ASP A 178 19.62 -15.58 -1.08
N ALA A 179 19.14 -15.83 0.15
CA ALA A 179 19.00 -14.80 1.17
C ALA A 179 20.33 -14.17 1.58
N ASP A 180 21.38 -14.98 1.73
CA ASP A 180 22.72 -14.49 2.08
C ASP A 180 23.32 -13.68 0.94
N GLY A 181 23.17 -14.15 -0.31
CA GLY A 181 23.68 -13.47 -1.50
C GLY A 181 22.98 -12.12 -1.73
N LEU A 182 21.64 -12.10 -1.67
CA LEU A 182 20.84 -10.88 -1.79
C LEU A 182 21.16 -9.89 -0.67
N ARG A 183 21.32 -10.38 0.56
CA ARG A 183 21.73 -9.55 1.70
C ARG A 183 23.10 -8.94 1.48
N ALA A 184 24.08 -9.73 1.04
CA ALA A 184 25.42 -9.26 0.76
C ALA A 184 25.39 -8.17 -0.32
N LEU A 185 24.77 -8.46 -1.47
CA LEU A 185 24.69 -7.54 -2.60
C LEU A 185 23.97 -6.23 -2.24
N PHE A 186 22.77 -6.32 -1.67
CA PHE A 186 22.01 -5.14 -1.26
C PHE A 186 22.81 -4.29 -0.26
N THR A 187 23.43 -4.92 0.75
CA THR A 187 24.28 -4.23 1.73
C THR A 187 25.44 -3.52 1.05
N THR A 188 26.12 -4.19 0.11
CA THR A 188 27.25 -3.61 -0.61
C THR A 188 26.82 -2.37 -1.38
N TRP A 189 25.72 -2.39 -2.13
CA TRP A 189 25.26 -1.22 -2.87
C TRP A 189 24.79 -0.08 -1.96
N ILE A 190 23.95 -0.36 -0.96
CA ILE A 190 23.37 0.70 -0.12
C ILE A 190 24.39 1.35 0.83
N THR A 191 25.54 0.70 1.06
CA THR A 191 26.66 1.25 1.86
C THR A 191 27.87 1.67 1.03
N ALA A 192 27.79 1.56 -0.29
CA ALA A 192 28.89 1.93 -1.17
C ALA A 192 29.22 3.43 -1.03
N PRO A 193 30.51 3.81 -1.09
CA PRO A 193 30.90 5.21 -1.22
C PRO A 193 30.23 5.87 -2.44
N GLN A 194 29.79 7.12 -2.29
CA GLN A 194 29.15 7.87 -3.37
C GLN A 194 29.96 7.88 -4.69
N PRO A 195 31.30 8.03 -4.69
CA PRO A 195 32.07 7.98 -5.94
C PRO A 195 31.94 6.65 -6.71
N ASP A 196 31.73 5.55 -6.00
CA ASP A 196 31.56 4.23 -6.64
C ASP A 196 30.16 4.12 -7.27
N ILE A 197 29.13 4.66 -6.59
CA ILE A 197 27.76 4.75 -7.11
C ILE A 197 27.68 5.70 -8.32
N ASP A 198 28.38 6.83 -8.27
CA ASP A 198 28.45 7.82 -9.35
C ASP A 198 29.10 7.25 -10.63
N VAL A 199 29.86 6.16 -10.51
CA VAL A 199 30.42 5.41 -11.66
C VAL A 199 29.51 4.26 -12.07
N LEU A 200 29.05 3.47 -11.09
CA LEU A 200 28.32 2.23 -11.36
C LEU A 200 26.92 2.50 -11.94
N VAL A 201 26.17 3.48 -11.40
CA VAL A 201 24.82 3.78 -11.88
C VAL A 201 24.83 4.16 -13.36
N PRO A 202 25.63 5.14 -13.84
CA PRO A 202 25.72 5.43 -15.26
C PRO A 202 26.09 4.22 -16.13
N ALA A 203 27.04 3.38 -15.70
CA ALA A 203 27.43 2.18 -16.44
C ALA A 203 26.25 1.19 -16.57
N VAL A 204 25.47 1.00 -15.50
CA VAL A 204 24.24 0.18 -15.52
C VAL A 204 23.20 0.79 -16.46
N LEU A 205 23.02 2.12 -16.46
CA LEU A 205 22.08 2.80 -17.37
C LEU A 205 22.51 2.67 -18.84
N ASP A 206 23.79 2.76 -19.16
CA ASP A 206 24.31 2.53 -20.51
C ASP A 206 24.06 1.08 -20.97
N GLY A 207 24.31 0.10 -20.10
CA GLY A 207 23.98 -1.30 -20.34
C GLY A 207 22.47 -1.52 -20.57
N ALA A 208 21.63 -0.84 -19.78
CA ALA A 208 20.19 -0.85 -19.94
C ALA A 208 19.72 -0.27 -21.29
N ILE A 209 20.32 0.85 -21.74
CA ILE A 209 20.05 1.43 -23.07
C ILE A 209 20.44 0.44 -24.17
N HIS A 210 21.61 -0.21 -24.05
CA HIS A 210 22.06 -1.21 -25.00
C HIS A 210 21.11 -2.42 -25.05
N TYR A 211 20.68 -2.92 -23.88
CA TYR A 211 19.72 -4.02 -23.77
C TYR A 211 18.43 -3.71 -24.53
N ILE A 212 17.81 -2.56 -24.29
CA ILE A 212 16.58 -2.14 -25.00
C ILE A 212 16.82 -2.00 -26.50
N SER A 213 17.94 -1.40 -26.89
CA SER A 213 18.29 -1.16 -28.30
C SER A 213 18.57 -2.46 -29.07
N SER A 214 18.98 -3.52 -28.38
CA SER A 214 19.20 -4.85 -28.98
C SER A 214 17.91 -5.55 -29.43
N GLY A 215 16.75 -5.10 -28.92
CA GLY A 215 15.45 -5.75 -29.15
C GLY A 215 15.15 -6.92 -28.21
N ALA A 216 15.99 -7.17 -27.20
CA ALA A 216 15.71 -8.15 -26.15
C ALA A 216 14.47 -7.74 -25.33
N THR A 217 13.60 -8.71 -25.03
CA THR A 217 12.29 -8.45 -24.39
C THR A 217 12.14 -9.04 -23.00
N GLU A 218 13.03 -9.95 -22.62
CA GLU A 218 12.88 -10.79 -21.43
C GLU A 218 12.83 -10.01 -20.11
N PHE A 219 13.62 -8.94 -20.01
CA PHE A 219 13.72 -8.05 -18.84
C PHE A 219 13.33 -6.60 -19.18
N ALA A 220 12.60 -6.40 -20.28
CA ALA A 220 12.35 -5.06 -20.80
C ALA A 220 11.59 -4.17 -19.79
N ALA A 221 10.75 -4.74 -18.92
CA ALA A 221 10.04 -3.99 -17.90
C ALA A 221 11.00 -3.50 -16.79
N GLU A 222 11.81 -4.40 -16.25
CA GLU A 222 12.83 -4.10 -15.24
C GLU A 222 13.82 -3.05 -15.73
N VAL A 223 14.33 -3.22 -16.94
CA VAL A 223 15.33 -2.34 -17.54
C VAL A 223 14.75 -0.94 -17.78
N LYS A 224 13.51 -0.85 -18.28
CA LYS A 224 12.81 0.45 -18.40
C LYS A 224 12.60 1.12 -17.05
N THR A 225 12.22 0.35 -16.03
CA THR A 225 12.07 0.88 -14.67
C THR A 225 13.39 1.45 -14.16
N VAL A 226 14.51 0.77 -14.34
CA VAL A 226 15.82 1.28 -13.89
C VAL A 226 16.24 2.53 -14.66
N LEU A 227 15.94 2.63 -15.95
CA LEU A 227 16.17 3.85 -16.72
C LEU A 227 15.35 5.04 -16.17
N GLU A 228 14.05 4.83 -15.90
CA GLU A 228 13.20 5.85 -15.29
C GLU A 228 13.71 6.27 -13.90
N LEU A 229 14.09 5.30 -13.08
CA LEU A 229 14.62 5.57 -11.74
C LEU A 229 15.96 6.30 -11.79
N GLY A 230 16.85 5.93 -12.73
CA GLY A 230 18.15 6.58 -12.91
C GLY A 230 18.05 8.04 -13.36
N GLU A 231 17.04 8.36 -14.18
CA GLU A 231 16.76 9.75 -14.58
C GLU A 231 16.26 10.59 -13.39
N ARG A 232 15.37 10.03 -12.56
CA ARG A 232 14.76 10.76 -11.43
C ARG A 232 15.65 10.84 -10.19
N TYR A 233 16.47 9.81 -9.95
CA TYR A 233 17.32 9.68 -8.77
C TYR A 233 18.78 9.43 -9.17
N PRO A 234 19.41 10.36 -9.90
CA PRO A 234 20.79 10.20 -10.33
C PRO A 234 21.71 10.09 -9.11
N GLY A 235 22.56 9.06 -9.10
CA GLY A 235 23.49 8.79 -8.00
C GLY A 235 22.86 8.16 -6.75
N ASP A 236 21.60 7.73 -6.79
CA ASP A 236 20.95 7.02 -5.67
C ASP A 236 21.18 5.51 -5.80
N ALA A 237 21.74 4.86 -4.76
CA ALA A 237 21.96 3.42 -4.73
C ALA A 237 20.65 2.61 -4.82
N GLY A 238 19.51 3.23 -4.49
CA GLY A 238 18.17 2.68 -4.69
C GLY A 238 17.85 2.33 -6.15
N VAL A 239 18.49 2.99 -7.12
CA VAL A 239 18.38 2.65 -8.54
C VAL A 239 18.92 1.25 -8.82
N LEU A 240 20.05 0.89 -8.20
CA LEU A 240 20.62 -0.45 -8.28
C LEU A 240 19.77 -1.45 -7.48
N ALA A 241 19.37 -1.08 -6.25
CA ALA A 241 18.55 -1.94 -5.41
C ALA A 241 17.22 -2.36 -6.08
N ALA A 242 16.65 -1.50 -6.95
CA ALA A 242 15.46 -1.83 -7.73
C ALA A 242 15.63 -3.05 -8.64
N LEU A 243 16.85 -3.34 -9.15
CA LEU A 243 17.15 -4.53 -9.96
C LEU A 243 16.99 -5.84 -9.17
N LEU A 244 17.04 -5.77 -7.83
CA LEU A 244 16.91 -6.94 -6.96
C LEU A 244 15.46 -7.32 -6.68
N LEU A 245 14.49 -6.47 -7.04
CA LEU A 245 13.08 -6.66 -6.70
C LEU A 245 12.27 -7.25 -7.85
N ASN A 246 11.15 -7.91 -7.53
CA ASN A 246 10.20 -8.34 -8.56
C ASN A 246 9.50 -7.12 -9.16
N ARG A 247 9.39 -7.06 -10.49
CA ARG A 247 8.65 -6.03 -11.20
C ARG A 247 7.23 -6.49 -11.46
N ILE A 248 6.27 -5.95 -10.72
CA ILE A 248 4.87 -6.39 -10.72
C ILE A 248 4.02 -5.38 -11.49
N THR A 249 3.14 -5.89 -12.34
CA THR A 249 2.09 -5.11 -13.00
C THR A 249 0.74 -5.69 -12.61
N LEU A 250 -0.18 -4.82 -12.20
CA LEU A 250 -1.53 -5.17 -11.77
C LEU A 250 -2.55 -4.62 -12.75
N ALA A 251 -3.44 -5.49 -13.21
CA ALA A 251 -4.66 -5.07 -13.90
C ALA A 251 -5.71 -4.58 -12.87
N PRO A 252 -6.73 -3.78 -13.28
CA PRO A 252 -7.80 -3.38 -12.38
C PRO A 252 -8.46 -4.57 -11.67
N GLY A 253 -8.56 -4.49 -10.35
CA GLY A 253 -9.06 -5.56 -9.46
C GLY A 253 -8.01 -6.58 -9.02
N GLU A 254 -6.82 -6.60 -9.61
CA GLU A 254 -5.70 -7.37 -9.07
C GLU A 254 -5.08 -6.67 -7.86
N ALA A 255 -4.48 -7.46 -6.98
CA ALA A 255 -3.94 -6.98 -5.72
C ALA A 255 -2.56 -7.55 -5.39
N ILE A 256 -1.83 -6.84 -4.53
CA ILE A 256 -0.66 -7.33 -3.81
C ILE A 256 -0.80 -7.06 -2.31
N PHE A 257 -0.29 -7.98 -1.49
CA PHE A 257 -0.18 -7.87 -0.05
C PHE A 257 1.30 -7.77 0.32
N LEU A 258 1.64 -6.78 1.14
CA LEU A 258 3.01 -6.48 1.55
C LEU A 258 3.19 -6.86 3.03
N PRO A 259 3.86 -7.98 3.33
CA PRO A 259 4.16 -8.36 4.71
C PRO A 259 5.31 -7.51 5.28
N ALA A 260 5.47 -7.57 6.60
CA ALA A 260 6.61 -6.95 7.27
C ALA A 260 7.95 -7.46 6.72
N GLY A 261 8.95 -6.59 6.67
CA GLY A 261 10.29 -6.86 6.17
C GLY A 261 10.41 -6.89 4.64
N ASN A 262 9.30 -6.81 3.90
CA ASN A 262 9.30 -6.77 2.44
C ASN A 262 9.75 -5.39 1.93
N LEU A 263 10.82 -5.35 1.12
CA LEU A 263 11.22 -4.13 0.42
C LEU A 263 10.33 -3.91 -0.81
N HIS A 264 9.74 -2.73 -0.92
CA HIS A 264 8.84 -2.40 -2.01
C HIS A 264 8.86 -0.91 -2.37
N THR A 265 8.34 -0.58 -3.55
CA THR A 265 7.98 0.77 -3.95
C THR A 265 6.86 0.73 -5.00
N TYR A 266 6.01 1.75 -5.01
CA TYR A 266 5.03 1.97 -6.06
C TYR A 266 5.62 2.89 -7.12
N LEU A 267 5.52 2.49 -8.38
CA LEU A 267 6.13 3.20 -9.50
C LEU A 267 5.14 4.17 -10.15
N ARG A 268 3.94 3.67 -10.47
CA ARG A 268 2.93 4.41 -11.22
C ARG A 268 1.56 3.73 -11.13
N GLY A 269 0.49 4.52 -11.07
CA GLY A 269 -0.88 4.05 -11.25
C GLY A 269 -1.84 4.54 -10.18
N PHE A 270 -3.07 4.03 -10.26
CA PHE A 270 -4.17 4.41 -9.38
C PHE A 270 -4.76 3.19 -8.66
N ALA A 271 -4.82 3.23 -7.33
CA ALA A 271 -5.17 2.08 -6.51
C ALA A 271 -5.93 2.45 -5.23
N LEU A 272 -6.63 1.46 -4.67
CA LEU A 272 -7.03 1.42 -3.28
C LEU A 272 -5.89 0.81 -2.47
N GLU A 273 -5.53 1.42 -1.35
CA GLU A 273 -4.62 0.83 -0.36
C GLU A 273 -5.36 0.71 0.98
N VAL A 274 -5.26 -0.44 1.63
CA VAL A 274 -5.69 -0.64 3.01
C VAL A 274 -4.50 -1.11 3.82
N MET A 275 -4.21 -0.41 4.90
CA MET A 275 -3.04 -0.68 5.73
C MET A 275 -3.40 -0.65 7.20
N ALA A 276 -2.65 -1.36 8.04
CA ALA A 276 -2.73 -1.14 9.48
C ALA A 276 -2.36 0.32 9.80
N ASN A 277 -2.98 0.89 10.83
CA ASN A 277 -2.73 2.26 11.26
C ASN A 277 -1.34 2.40 11.89
N SER A 278 -0.30 2.55 11.06
CA SER A 278 1.08 2.79 11.50
C SER A 278 1.81 3.75 10.57
N ASP A 279 2.70 4.56 11.13
CA ASP A 279 3.59 5.45 10.39
C ASP A 279 5.05 4.94 10.37
N ASN A 280 5.28 3.67 10.75
CA ASN A 280 6.61 3.07 10.76
C ASN A 280 7.09 2.77 9.33
N VAL A 281 8.08 3.53 8.86
CA VAL A 281 8.62 3.43 7.49
C VAL A 281 10.13 3.53 7.50
N LEU A 282 10.80 2.45 7.10
CA LEU A 282 12.24 2.44 6.85
C LEU A 282 12.47 2.63 5.36
N ARG A 283 13.21 3.68 4.99
CA ARG A 283 13.52 3.96 3.58
C ARG A 283 14.76 3.19 3.14
N GLY A 284 14.79 2.79 1.87
CA GLY A 284 15.89 2.06 1.24
C GLY A 284 16.50 2.75 0.02
N GLY A 285 16.21 4.03 -0.21
CA GLY A 285 16.65 4.81 -1.36
C GLY A 285 15.49 5.38 -2.16
N LEU A 286 15.80 5.93 -3.34
CA LEU A 286 14.86 6.68 -4.18
C LEU A 286 14.22 7.84 -3.41
N THR A 287 15.03 8.54 -2.62
CA THR A 287 14.50 9.55 -1.70
C THR A 287 15.56 10.60 -1.32
N PRO A 288 15.18 11.89 -1.23
CA PRO A 288 16.06 12.91 -0.66
C PRO A 288 16.05 12.90 0.88
N LYS A 289 15.21 12.06 1.50
CA LYS A 289 15.05 11.99 2.97
C LYS A 289 16.15 11.15 3.61
N HIS A 290 16.25 11.25 4.93
CA HIS A 290 17.16 10.40 5.70
C HIS A 290 16.86 8.91 5.48
N VAL A 291 17.94 8.13 5.33
CA VAL A 291 17.95 6.67 5.20
C VAL A 291 18.80 6.12 6.33
N ASP A 292 18.17 5.40 7.27
CA ASP A 292 18.86 4.67 8.34
C ASP A 292 19.22 3.27 7.83
N VAL A 293 20.34 3.18 7.12
CA VAL A 293 20.79 1.94 6.48
C VAL A 293 20.98 0.80 7.50
N PRO A 294 21.68 0.99 8.64
CA PRO A 294 21.81 -0.08 9.63
C PRO A 294 20.47 -0.61 10.13
N GLU A 295 19.49 0.27 10.37
CA GLU A 295 18.17 -0.17 10.82
C GLU A 295 17.37 -0.87 9.72
N LEU A 296 17.41 -0.36 8.49
CA LEU A 296 16.79 -1.00 7.34
C LEU A 296 17.26 -2.46 7.19
N LEU A 297 18.58 -2.69 7.25
CA LEU A 297 19.16 -4.03 7.14
C LEU A 297 18.74 -4.98 8.27
N ARG A 298 18.28 -4.46 9.41
CA ARG A 298 17.71 -5.26 10.50
C ARG A 298 16.24 -5.60 10.29
N VAL A 299 15.52 -4.74 9.56
CA VAL A 299 14.09 -4.91 9.26
C VAL A 299 13.85 -5.84 8.08
N LEU A 300 14.71 -5.77 7.06
CA LEU A 300 14.52 -6.50 5.82
C LEU A 300 14.56 -8.02 5.98
N ASP A 301 13.61 -8.68 5.32
CA ASP A 301 13.66 -10.11 5.03
C ASP A 301 14.28 -10.30 3.64
N PHE A 302 15.47 -10.90 3.60
CA PHE A 302 16.21 -11.12 2.35
C PHE A 302 15.84 -12.41 1.63
N ARG A 303 14.91 -13.21 2.17
CA ARG A 303 14.41 -14.38 1.45
C ARG A 303 13.72 -13.91 0.16
N PRO A 304 14.06 -14.48 -1.01
CA PRO A 304 13.30 -14.21 -2.22
C PRO A 304 11.83 -14.46 -2.00
N THR A 305 10.99 -13.55 -2.50
CA THR A 305 9.54 -13.66 -2.43
C THR A 305 9.03 -13.97 -3.83
N ALA A 306 8.35 -15.11 -4.02
CA ALA A 306 7.69 -15.35 -5.30
C ALA A 306 6.52 -14.38 -5.47
N GLU A 307 6.24 -13.95 -6.69
CA GLU A 307 5.10 -13.05 -6.96
C GLU A 307 3.77 -13.67 -6.50
N SER A 308 3.63 -14.99 -6.57
CA SER A 308 2.45 -15.71 -6.06
C SER A 308 2.26 -15.60 -4.54
N GLU A 309 3.32 -15.33 -3.78
CA GLU A 309 3.24 -15.10 -2.34
C GLU A 309 2.83 -13.65 -2.01
N LEU A 310 3.06 -12.72 -2.95
CA LEU A 310 2.63 -11.33 -2.84
C LEU A 310 1.19 -11.13 -3.30
N ARG A 311 0.68 -11.99 -4.19
CA ARG A 311 -0.70 -11.90 -4.68
C ARG A 311 -1.65 -12.63 -3.71
N PRO A 312 -2.53 -11.91 -2.99
CA PRO A 312 -3.51 -12.56 -2.13
C PRO A 312 -4.49 -13.38 -2.98
N ALA A 313 -4.99 -14.48 -2.42
CA ALA A 313 -6.08 -15.21 -3.04
C ALA A 313 -7.34 -14.33 -3.08
N VAL A 314 -8.06 -14.35 -4.20
CA VAL A 314 -9.33 -13.64 -4.34
C VAL A 314 -10.44 -14.68 -4.49
N ARG A 315 -11.34 -14.71 -3.53
CA ARG A 315 -12.46 -15.67 -3.49
C ARG A 315 -13.77 -14.97 -3.78
N ARG A 316 -14.59 -15.58 -4.63
CA ARG A 316 -15.95 -15.11 -4.89
C ARG A 316 -16.93 -15.73 -3.89
N ASP A 317 -17.74 -14.89 -3.26
CA ASP A 317 -18.83 -15.25 -2.36
C ASP A 317 -20.08 -14.45 -2.74
N GLY A 318 -20.94 -15.04 -3.59
CA GLY A 318 -22.06 -14.32 -4.19
C GLY A 318 -21.61 -13.10 -5.00
N LEU A 319 -22.05 -11.90 -4.56
CA LEU A 319 -21.67 -10.62 -5.16
C LEU A 319 -20.35 -10.05 -4.61
N ALA A 320 -19.75 -10.68 -3.60
CA ALA A 320 -18.50 -10.28 -3.00
C ALA A 320 -17.29 -10.94 -3.67
N LEU A 321 -16.23 -10.16 -3.87
CA LEU A 321 -14.87 -10.63 -4.11
C LEU A 321 -14.05 -10.31 -2.86
N VAL A 322 -13.68 -11.35 -2.13
CA VAL A 322 -12.94 -11.26 -0.87
C VAL A 322 -11.45 -11.39 -1.17
N TYR A 323 -10.65 -10.42 -0.70
CA TYR A 323 -9.19 -10.47 -0.78
C TYR A 323 -8.66 -11.13 0.50
N ASP A 324 -8.21 -12.37 0.40
CA ASP A 324 -7.74 -13.14 1.55
C ASP A 324 -6.34 -12.65 1.97
N THR A 325 -6.26 -12.01 3.14
CA THR A 325 -4.99 -11.54 3.72
C THR A 325 -4.84 -12.07 5.14
N PRO A 326 -3.60 -12.23 5.65
CA PRO A 326 -3.36 -12.65 7.03
C PRO A 326 -3.44 -11.49 8.04
N ALA A 327 -3.93 -10.31 7.64
CA ALA A 327 -3.98 -9.15 8.51
C ALA A 327 -5.17 -9.24 9.48
N ASP A 328 -4.89 -9.14 10.78
CA ASP A 328 -5.96 -9.03 11.79
C ASP A 328 -6.59 -7.63 11.75
N GLU A 329 -5.80 -6.62 11.39
CA GLU A 329 -6.18 -5.21 11.42
C GLU A 329 -7.27 -4.89 10.42
N PHE A 330 -7.30 -5.57 9.28
CA PHE A 330 -8.26 -5.30 8.23
C PHE A 330 -8.64 -6.53 7.41
N ALA A 331 -9.83 -6.48 6.83
CA ALA A 331 -10.31 -7.33 5.78
C ALA A 331 -10.95 -6.48 4.69
N VAL A 332 -10.75 -6.87 3.43
CA VAL A 332 -11.20 -6.10 2.26
C VAL A 332 -12.06 -6.96 1.36
N THR A 333 -13.20 -6.39 0.98
CA THR A 333 -14.16 -7.00 0.05
C THR A 333 -14.56 -5.99 -1.02
N LEU A 334 -14.64 -6.45 -2.27
CA LEU A 334 -15.24 -5.72 -3.38
C LEU A 334 -16.60 -6.31 -3.70
N PHE A 335 -17.66 -5.56 -3.48
CA PHE A 335 -19.02 -5.91 -3.90
C PHE A 335 -19.24 -5.44 -5.34
N VAL A 336 -19.72 -6.35 -6.19
CA VAL A 336 -20.05 -6.08 -7.59
C VAL A 336 -21.56 -6.26 -7.77
N LEU A 337 -22.27 -5.15 -7.93
CA LEU A 337 -23.70 -5.14 -8.20
C LEU A 337 -23.91 -5.04 -9.70
N ASP A 338 -24.30 -6.14 -10.33
CA ASP A 338 -24.63 -6.23 -11.74
C ASP A 338 -25.76 -7.23 -12.00
N GLY A 339 -26.22 -7.28 -13.27
CA GLY A 339 -27.20 -8.27 -13.73
C GLY A 339 -28.46 -8.32 -12.87
N ASP A 340 -28.76 -9.51 -12.35
CA ASP A 340 -29.97 -9.81 -11.58
C ASP A 340 -30.03 -9.11 -10.20
N HIS A 341 -28.94 -8.48 -9.75
CA HIS A 341 -28.92 -7.70 -8.51
C HIS A 341 -29.42 -6.26 -8.70
N LEU A 342 -29.47 -5.77 -9.95
CA LEU A 342 -29.88 -4.39 -10.24
C LEU A 342 -31.38 -4.20 -9.99
N GLY A 343 -31.73 -3.05 -9.42
CA GLY A 343 -33.11 -2.70 -9.05
C GLY A 343 -33.63 -3.42 -7.80
N HIS A 344 -32.80 -4.24 -7.15
CA HIS A 344 -33.14 -4.96 -5.94
C HIS A 344 -32.26 -4.52 -4.76
N GLU A 345 -32.78 -4.71 -3.55
CA GLU A 345 -31.99 -4.58 -2.33
C GLU A 345 -31.42 -5.96 -1.97
N VAL A 346 -30.09 -6.03 -1.84
CA VAL A 346 -29.34 -7.28 -1.62
C VAL A 346 -28.50 -7.19 -0.35
N ASP A 347 -28.38 -8.29 0.38
CA ASP A 347 -27.55 -8.35 1.58
C ASP A 347 -26.06 -8.25 1.22
N ALA A 348 -25.32 -7.38 1.93
CA ALA A 348 -23.88 -7.21 1.75
C ALA A 348 -23.09 -8.16 2.67
N SER A 349 -23.43 -9.45 2.64
CA SER A 349 -22.67 -10.47 3.37
C SER A 349 -21.41 -10.85 2.59
N SER A 350 -20.30 -11.04 3.29
CA SER A 350 -19.15 -11.77 2.78
C SER A 350 -18.48 -12.56 3.90
N SER A 351 -18.36 -13.87 3.72
CA SER A 351 -17.59 -14.70 4.64
C SER A 351 -16.11 -14.32 4.59
N HIS A 352 -15.61 -13.58 5.57
CA HIS A 352 -14.18 -13.59 5.90
C HIS A 352 -13.92 -14.79 6.83
N ASP A 353 -12.70 -15.35 6.82
CA ASP A 353 -12.25 -16.34 7.82
C ASP A 353 -11.96 -15.64 9.17
N SER A 354 -12.80 -14.65 9.50
CA SER A 354 -12.72 -13.79 10.66
C SER A 354 -13.57 -14.39 11.78
N ARG A 355 -13.06 -14.35 13.01
CA ARG A 355 -13.79 -14.65 14.25
C ARG A 355 -14.88 -13.63 14.56
N VAL A 356 -14.93 -12.51 13.85
CA VAL A 356 -16.04 -11.55 13.89
C VAL A 356 -17.09 -11.94 12.85
N THR A 357 -18.33 -12.14 13.30
CA THR A 357 -19.47 -12.31 12.41
C THR A 357 -19.69 -11.05 11.57
N ASP A 358 -19.95 -11.23 10.28
CA ASP A 358 -20.29 -10.15 9.33
C ASP A 358 -21.17 -9.06 9.95
N GLY A 359 -20.76 -7.79 9.79
CA GLY A 359 -21.56 -6.63 10.21
C GLY A 359 -21.52 -6.29 11.70
N GLN A 360 -20.62 -6.86 12.50
CA GLN A 360 -20.42 -6.51 13.92
C GLN A 360 -19.16 -5.67 14.20
N GLY A 361 -18.48 -5.19 13.17
CA GLY A 361 -17.31 -4.32 13.28
C GLY A 361 -17.45 -3.05 12.45
N PRO A 362 -16.59 -2.06 12.68
CA PRO A 362 -16.58 -0.80 11.94
C PRO A 362 -16.27 -1.03 10.47
N GLN A 363 -16.90 -0.25 9.59
CA GLN A 363 -16.70 -0.38 8.15
C GLN A 363 -16.45 0.98 7.51
N ILE A 364 -15.50 1.01 6.58
CA ILE A 364 -15.36 2.07 5.60
C ILE A 364 -15.81 1.52 4.26
N LEU A 365 -16.77 2.20 3.64
CA LEU A 365 -17.32 1.88 2.33
C LEU A 365 -16.84 2.92 1.33
N LEU A 366 -16.38 2.50 0.16
CA LEU A 366 -15.95 3.40 -0.93
C LEU A 366 -16.55 2.95 -2.26
N CYS A 367 -17.36 3.82 -2.88
CA CYS A 367 -17.92 3.53 -4.20
C CYS A 367 -16.83 3.76 -5.26
N ALA A 368 -16.40 2.69 -5.92
CA ALA A 368 -15.34 2.73 -6.93
C ALA A 368 -15.86 2.93 -8.35
N GLU A 369 -17.09 2.48 -8.62
CA GLU A 369 -17.72 2.56 -9.93
C GLU A 369 -19.24 2.70 -9.78
N GLY A 370 -19.86 3.48 -10.67
CA GLY A 370 -21.30 3.68 -10.70
C GLY A 370 -21.81 4.53 -9.52
N ALA A 371 -23.01 4.19 -9.07
CA ALA A 371 -23.61 4.75 -7.88
C ALA A 371 -24.57 3.73 -7.25
N LEU A 372 -24.69 3.76 -5.92
CA LEU A 372 -25.49 2.81 -5.15
C LEU A 372 -25.98 3.44 -3.85
N THR A 373 -27.05 2.88 -3.30
CA THR A 373 -27.51 3.20 -1.95
C THR A 373 -27.10 2.09 -1.00
N VAL A 374 -26.48 2.48 0.11
CA VAL A 374 -26.20 1.61 1.25
C VAL A 374 -27.32 1.81 2.27
N HIS A 375 -27.87 0.71 2.76
CA HIS A 375 -28.92 0.68 3.77
C HIS A 375 -28.36 0.05 5.05
N GLY A 376 -28.22 0.84 6.12
CA GLY A 376 -27.89 0.38 7.47
C GLY A 376 -29.14 0.05 8.28
N LYS A 377 -28.99 -0.14 9.60
CA LYS A 377 -30.13 -0.30 10.51
C LYS A 377 -30.88 1.01 10.72
N SER A 378 -30.13 2.09 10.90
CA SER A 378 -30.67 3.39 11.28
C SER A 378 -31.06 4.23 10.07
N GLU A 379 -30.17 4.32 9.07
CA GLU A 379 -30.30 5.23 7.94
C GLU A 379 -29.82 4.61 6.62
N SER A 380 -29.97 5.35 5.53
CA SER A 380 -29.46 4.98 4.21
C SER A 380 -28.64 6.12 3.63
N VAL A 381 -27.52 5.79 2.98
CA VAL A 381 -26.61 6.76 2.36
C VAL A 381 -26.46 6.42 0.89
N TYR A 382 -26.59 7.43 0.04
CA TYR A 382 -26.34 7.32 -1.39
C TYR A 382 -24.88 7.66 -1.68
N LEU A 383 -24.19 6.77 -2.40
CA LEU A 383 -22.79 6.90 -2.78
C LEU A 383 -22.66 6.90 -4.30
N GLU A 384 -22.08 7.97 -4.82
CA GLU A 384 -21.56 8.01 -6.20
C GLU A 384 -20.09 7.60 -6.21
N ARG A 385 -19.56 7.28 -7.39
CA ARG A 385 -18.13 7.03 -7.58
C ARG A 385 -17.28 8.11 -6.88
N GLY A 386 -16.34 7.65 -6.06
CA GLY A 386 -15.46 8.50 -5.26
C GLY A 386 -15.99 8.89 -3.88
N ALA A 387 -17.28 8.69 -3.61
CA ALA A 387 -17.87 8.92 -2.30
C ALA A 387 -17.63 7.73 -1.36
N ALA A 388 -17.48 8.04 -0.08
CA ALA A 388 -17.30 7.05 0.98
C ALA A 388 -18.31 7.23 2.10
N ALA A 389 -18.54 6.17 2.88
CA ALA A 389 -19.35 6.19 4.09
C ALA A 389 -18.63 5.47 5.23
N TRP A 390 -18.95 5.92 6.44
CA TRP A 390 -18.60 5.24 7.68
C TRP A 390 -19.81 4.49 8.22
N VAL A 391 -19.60 3.24 8.65
CA VAL A 391 -20.61 2.42 9.32
C VAL A 391 -20.04 1.97 10.66
N GLY A 392 -20.60 2.49 11.76
CA GLY A 392 -20.29 2.02 13.11
C GLY A 392 -20.67 0.55 13.31
N ALA A 393 -20.06 -0.10 14.29
CA ALA A 393 -20.30 -1.51 14.60
C ALA A 393 -21.76 -1.81 15.00
N ASP A 394 -22.50 -0.82 15.51
CA ASP A 394 -23.90 -0.95 15.89
C ASP A 394 -24.89 -0.83 14.71
N ASP A 395 -24.45 -0.31 13.57
CA ASP A 395 -25.31 0.02 12.42
C ASP A 395 -25.30 -1.02 11.28
N GLY A 396 -24.44 -2.04 11.38
CA GLY A 396 -24.46 -3.22 10.51
C GLY A 396 -25.46 -4.31 10.96
N PRO A 397 -25.84 -5.29 10.11
CA PRO A 397 -25.39 -5.52 8.75
C PRO A 397 -25.98 -4.51 7.76
N ILE A 398 -25.31 -4.33 6.62
CA ILE A 398 -25.75 -3.42 5.56
C ILE A 398 -26.36 -4.17 4.38
N ARG A 399 -27.24 -3.50 3.65
CA ARG A 399 -27.81 -3.93 2.36
C ARG A 399 -27.47 -2.93 1.27
N LEU A 400 -27.36 -3.38 0.03
CA LEU A 400 -26.98 -2.55 -1.11
C LEU A 400 -28.09 -2.56 -2.15
N SER A 401 -28.31 -1.42 -2.80
CA SER A 401 -29.16 -1.36 -3.99
C SER A 401 -28.54 -0.43 -5.04
N ALA A 402 -28.63 -0.82 -6.32
CA ALA A 402 -28.12 -0.02 -7.43
C ALA A 402 -29.03 -0.15 -8.64
N GLN A 403 -29.19 0.93 -9.40
CA GLN A 403 -29.99 0.95 -10.64
C GLN A 403 -29.16 0.67 -11.89
N GLN A 404 -27.84 0.80 -11.78
CA GLN A 404 -26.84 0.56 -12.82
C GLN A 404 -25.69 -0.24 -12.20
N PRO A 405 -24.85 -0.89 -13.02
CA PRO A 405 -23.67 -1.58 -12.51
C PRO A 405 -22.84 -0.69 -11.59
N ALA A 406 -22.51 -1.21 -10.41
CA ALA A 406 -21.77 -0.47 -9.40
C ALA A 406 -20.80 -1.36 -8.65
N LYS A 407 -19.71 -0.76 -8.17
CA LYS A 407 -18.68 -1.44 -7.38
C LYS A 407 -18.44 -0.69 -6.07
N LEU A 408 -18.47 -1.43 -4.97
CA LEU A 408 -18.25 -0.90 -3.63
C LEU A 408 -17.13 -1.67 -2.94
N PHE A 409 -16.07 -0.99 -2.54
CA PHE A 409 -15.12 -1.57 -1.59
C PHE A 409 -15.66 -1.41 -0.17
N ARG A 410 -15.47 -2.47 0.63
CA ARG A 410 -15.65 -2.49 2.07
C ARG A 410 -14.33 -2.85 2.71
N ALA A 411 -13.82 -1.98 3.57
CA ALA A 411 -12.78 -2.32 4.54
C ALA A 411 -13.42 -2.45 5.93
N THR A 412 -13.13 -3.53 6.62
CA THR A 412 -13.56 -3.81 8.01
C THR A 412 -12.40 -4.45 8.77
N VAL A 413 -12.57 -4.82 10.03
CA VAL A 413 -11.56 -5.53 10.82
C VAL A 413 -11.42 -7.00 10.39
N GLY A 414 -10.20 -7.54 10.36
CA GLY A 414 -9.91 -8.90 9.86
C GLY A 414 -9.97 -10.04 10.88
N LEU A 415 -9.88 -9.73 12.18
CA LEU A 415 -10.00 -10.58 13.39
C LEU A 415 -10.54 -12.01 13.26
#